data_AF-A0AAE1BHK2-F1
#
_entry.id   AF-A0AAE1BHK2-F1
#
_cell.length_a   1.000
_cell.length_b   1.000
_cell.length_c   1.000
_cell.angle_alpha   90.00
_cell.angle_beta   90.00
_cell.angle_gamma   90.00
#
_symmetry.space_group_name_H-M   'P 1'
#
loop_
_entity.id
_entity.type
_entity.pdbx_description
1 polymer ?
#
loop_
_entity_poly.entity_id
_entity_poly.type
_entity_poly.pdbx_seq_one_letter_code
_entity_poly.pdbx_strand_id
1 'polypeptide(L)' 'MSASGGTGGPSGGTGGPSGGTGGASGPSGGGSEGAAVQVLTRAVQLDQENKYSEAMTCYEQGIRLLLQAAK' A
#
# COMPACT_ATOMS: atom_id res chain seq x y z
N MET A 1 19.44 25.69 -45.83
CA MET A 1 20.56 24.75 -45.61
C MET A 1 21.71 25.58 -45.07
N SER A 2 22.05 25.46 -43.78
CA SER A 2 23.38 25.73 -43.24
C SER A 2 23.45 25.60 -41.72
N ALA A 3 24.47 24.85 -41.30
CA ALA A 3 25.19 24.86 -40.04
C ALA A 3 24.46 24.43 -38.75
N SER A 4 24.58 23.13 -38.50
CA SER A 4 24.59 22.48 -37.19
C SER A 4 25.66 23.08 -36.27
N GLY A 5 25.26 23.77 -35.20
CA GLY A 5 26.13 24.16 -34.09
C GLY A 5 25.87 23.26 -32.89
N GLY A 6 26.76 22.29 -32.66
CA GLY A 6 26.77 21.50 -31.44
C GLY A 6 27.58 22.16 -30.34
N THR A 7 27.09 22.11 -29.11
CA THR A 7 27.90 22.22 -27.89
C THR A 7 27.36 21.23 -26.86
N GLY A 8 27.92 20.03 -26.85
CA GLY A 8 27.74 19.07 -25.76
C GLY A 8 28.38 19.62 -24.49
N GLY A 9 27.59 19.72 -23.43
CA GLY A 9 28.02 20.09 -22.07
C GLY A 9 27.69 18.98 -21.06
N PRO A 10 28.12 19.12 -19.79
CA PRO A 10 29.15 18.24 -19.24
C PRO A 10 28.67 17.07 -18.37
N SER A 11 29.60 16.13 -18.24
CA SER A 11 29.75 15.10 -17.22
C SER A 11 29.58 15.57 -15.78
N GLY A 12 28.81 14.80 -15.00
CA GLY A 12 28.84 14.70 -13.53
C GLY A 12 27.93 13.51 -13.17
N GLY A 13 28.40 12.42 -12.57
CA GLY A 13 28.91 12.36 -11.19
C GLY A 13 27.71 12.46 -10.24
N THR A 14 27.42 11.58 -9.29
CA THR A 14 28.16 10.52 -8.61
C THR A 14 27.10 9.68 -7.88
N GLY A 15 27.43 8.44 -7.54
CA GLY A 15 26.54 7.55 -6.80
C GLY A 15 25.96 8.16 -5.51
N GLY A 16 24.83 7.62 -5.10
CA GLY A 16 24.16 7.89 -3.84
C GLY A 16 23.23 6.73 -3.46
N PRO A 17 22.93 6.55 -2.17
CA PRO A 17 23.20 5.31 -1.47
C PRO A 17 22.10 4.25 -1.57
N SER A 18 22.57 3.01 -1.47
CA SER A 18 21.86 1.87 -0.88
C SER A 18 21.08 2.31 0.38
N GLY A 19 19.77 2.46 0.24
CA GLY A 19 18.88 2.88 1.30
C GLY A 19 17.85 1.80 1.61
N GLY A 20 18.09 1.03 2.67
CA GLY A 20 17.03 0.49 3.52
C GLY A 20 16.46 -0.88 3.16
N THR A 21 17.21 -1.94 3.43
CA THR A 21 16.60 -3.13 4.06
C THR A 21 16.08 -2.70 5.43
N GLY A 22 14.76 -2.59 5.64
CA GLY A 22 14.29 -2.12 6.93
C GLY A 22 12.81 -1.84 7.04
N GLY A 23 11.98 -2.84 6.73
CA GLY A 23 10.55 -2.81 6.98
C GLY A 23 9.98 -4.20 7.22
N ALA A 24 10.73 -5.05 7.94
CA ALA A 24 10.14 -6.23 8.56
C ALA A 24 9.20 -5.76 9.67
N SER A 25 7.98 -5.41 9.29
CA SER A 25 6.83 -5.38 10.18
C SER A 25 5.61 -5.87 9.38
N GLY A 26 5.80 -6.98 8.66
CA GLY A 26 4.66 -7.91 8.54
C GLY A 26 4.24 -8.24 9.97
N PRO A 27 2.94 -8.15 10.33
CA PRO A 27 2.49 -8.34 11.70
C PRO A 27 2.87 -9.75 12.15
N SER A 28 3.94 -9.85 12.92
CA SER A 28 4.41 -11.08 13.55
C SER A 28 3.59 -11.24 14.83
N GLY A 29 2.45 -11.93 14.69
CA GLY A 29 1.39 -12.10 15.70
C GLY A 29 0.16 -11.23 15.37
N GLY A 30 -1.05 -11.74 15.15
CA GLY A 30 -1.61 -13.09 15.27
C GLY A 30 -2.86 -13.20 14.38
N GLY A 31 -3.43 -14.40 14.31
CA GLY A 31 -4.47 -14.81 13.37
C GLY A 31 -5.71 -13.92 13.35
N SER A 32 -6.35 -13.85 12.18
CA SER A 32 -7.64 -13.20 11.91
C SER A 32 -7.74 -11.68 12.19
N GLU A 33 -7.08 -11.11 13.21
CA GLU A 33 -7.12 -9.70 13.60
C GLU A 33 -6.47 -8.79 12.56
N GLY A 34 -5.24 -9.10 12.13
CA GLY A 34 -4.55 -8.34 11.09
C GLY A 34 -5.27 -8.39 9.73
N ALA A 35 -5.90 -9.53 9.42
CA ALA A 35 -6.74 -9.67 8.24
C ALA A 35 -8.03 -8.84 8.38
N ALA A 36 -8.65 -8.83 9.56
CA ALA A 36 -9.84 -8.03 9.84
C ALA A 36 -9.58 -6.53 9.66
N VAL A 37 -8.45 -6.03 10.19
CA VAL A 37 -8.08 -4.61 10.06
C VAL A 37 -7.95 -4.21 8.58
N GLN A 38 -7.30 -5.04 7.76
CA GLN A 38 -7.15 -4.74 6.32
C GLN A 38 -8.50 -4.74 5.59
N VAL A 39 -9.36 -5.72 5.87
CA VAL A 39 -10.69 -5.81 5.23
C VAL A 39 -11.59 -4.65 5.67
N LEU A 40 -11.59 -4.29 6.95
CA LEU A 40 -12.39 -3.17 7.48
C LEU A 40 -11.89 -1.82 6.96
N THR A 41 -10.58 -1.65 6.80
CA THR A 41 -10.00 -0.44 6.19
C THR A 41 -10.50 -0.29 4.75
N ARG A 42 -10.54 -1.38 3.98
CA ARG A 42 -11.09 -1.37 2.62
C ARG A 42 -12.59 -1.10 2.61
N ALA A 43 -13.35 -1.62 3.58
CA ALA A 43 -14.78 -1.35 3.71
C ALA A 43 -15.05 0.16 3.84
N VAL A 44 -14.28 0.85 4.71
CA VAL A 44 -14.39 2.31 4.90
C VAL A 44 -14.04 3.08 3.63
N GLN A 45 -13.03 2.63 2.89
CA GLN A 45 -12.66 3.26 1.61
C GLN A 45 -13.79 3.15 0.58
N LEU A 46 -14.41 1.97 0.46
CA LEU A 46 -15.55 1.72 -0.44
C LEU A 46 -16.79 2.52 -0.03
N ASP A 47 -17.03 2.69 1.28
CA ASP A 47 -18.13 3.49 1.81
C ASP A 47 -18.00 4.97 1.40
N GLN A 48 -16.79 5.53 1.49
CA GLN A 48 -16.48 6.88 1.00
C GLN A 48 -16.66 7.02 -0.52
N GLU A 49 -16.43 5.95 -1.28
CA GLU A 49 -16.67 5.88 -2.72
C GLU A 49 -18.16 5.66 -3.08
N ASN A 50 -19.08 5.64 -2.11
CA ASN A 50 -20.50 5.29 -2.29
C ASN A 50 -20.74 3.85 -2.83
N LYS A 51 -19.75 2.96 -2.71
CA LYS A 51 -19.84 1.55 -3.12
C LYS A 51 -20.42 0.69 -2.00
N TYR A 52 -21.63 1.04 -1.55
CA TYR A 52 -22.22 0.51 -0.32
C TYR A 52 -22.35 -1.02 -0.30
N SER A 53 -22.72 -1.67 -1.41
CA SER A 53 -22.85 -3.14 -1.48
C SER A 53 -21.51 -3.85 -1.25
N GLU A 54 -20.43 -3.28 -1.80
CA GLU A 54 -19.09 -3.83 -1.72
C GLU A 54 -18.48 -3.54 -0.33
N ALA A 55 -18.70 -2.32 0.18
CA ALA A 55 -18.36 -1.94 1.55
C ALA A 55 -19.04 -2.85 2.58
N MET A 56 -20.33 -3.13 2.43
CA MET A 56 -21.10 -4.01 3.31
C MET A 56 -20.50 -5.42 3.37
N THR A 57 -20.13 -5.98 2.21
CA THR A 57 -19.49 -7.30 2.14
C THR A 57 -18.16 -7.31 2.91
N CYS A 58 -17.36 -6.25 2.77
CA CYS A 58 -16.10 -6.11 3.52
C CYS A 58 -16.36 -5.95 5.04
N TYR A 59 -17.36 -5.16 5.46
CA TYR A 59 -17.73 -5.07 6.87
C TYR A 59 -18.10 -6.43 7.46
N GLU A 60 -18.96 -7.19 6.78
CA GLU A 60 -19.35 -8.53 7.23
C GLU A 60 -18.16 -9.49 7.36
N GLN A 61 -17.27 -9.50 6.37
CA GLN A 61 -16.06 -10.34 6.41
C GLN A 61 -15.12 -9.93 7.54
N GLY A 62 -14.89 -8.63 7.71
CA GLY A 62 -14.05 -8.09 8.79
C GLY A 62 -14.59 -8.45 10.17
N ILE A 63 -15.90 -8.30 10.39
CA ILE A 63 -16.55 -8.68 11.65
C ILE A 63 -16.42 -10.18 11.92
N ARG A 64 -16.59 -11.05 10.91
CA ARG A 64 -16.40 -12.50 11.06
C ARG A 64 -14.98 -12.85 11.48
N LEU A 65 -13.98 -12.17 10.93
CA LEU A 65 -12.58 -12.36 11.31
C LEU A 65 -12.32 -11.93 12.76
N LEU A 66 -12.90 -10.79 13.20
CA LEU A 66 -12.82 -10.37 14.61
C LEU A 66 -13.50 -11.36 15.55
N LEU A 67 -14.67 -11.89 15.18
CA LEU A 67 -15.37 -12.91 15.97
C LEU A 67 -14.60 -14.24 16.07
N GLN A 68 -13.76 -14.55 15.09
CA GLN A 68 -12.87 -15.71 15.14
C GLN A 68 -11.65 -15.46 16.02
N ALA A 69 -11.10 -14.24 16.01
CA ALA A 69 -10.01 -13.84 16.88
C ALA A 69 -10.42 -13.74 18.36
N ALA A 70 -11.69 -13.44 18.62
CA ALA A 70 -12.24 -13.33 19.98
C ALA A 70 -12.55 -14.69 20.64
N LYS A 71 -12.33 -15.82 19.95
CA LYS A 71 -12.49 -17.18 20.49
C LYS A 71 -11.17 -17.71 21.02
#